data_AF-A0A434WQF1-F1
#
_entry.id   AF-A0A434WQF1-F1
#
_cell.length_a   1.000
_cell.length_b   1.000
_cell.length_c   1.000
_cell.angle_alpha   90.00
_cell.angle_beta   90.00
_cell.angle_gamma   90.00
#
_symmetry.space_group_name_H-M   'P 1'
#
loop_
_entity.id
_entity.type
_entity.pdbx_description
1 polymer ?
#
loop_
_entity_poly.entity_id
_entity_poly.type
_entity_poly.pdbx_seq_one_letter_code
_entity_poly.pdbx_strand_id
1 'polypeptide(L)'
;MNTMTELHFWPIAQCLVLLTLANGVPPIAKKMLGDWLASPIDGGRLFWDGQPLLGKSNTLRGFVLATLATAIGAPLVGLDIETGVLIGFTAMVGDMLSSFIKRRLGLERFLF
;
A
#
# COMPACT_ATOMS: atom_id res chain seq x y z
N MET A 1 -22.46 -26.09 -17.14
CA MET A 1 -22.89 -24.67 -17.16
C MET A 1 -23.48 -24.37 -15.79
N ASN A 2 -22.71 -23.72 -14.90
CA ASN A 2 -23.15 -22.97 -13.69
C ASN A 2 -21.91 -22.57 -12.84
N THR A 3 -20.96 -21.88 -13.45
CA THR A 3 -19.82 -21.24 -12.74
C THR A 3 -19.66 -19.80 -13.21
N MET A 4 -20.78 -19.11 -13.38
CA MET A 4 -20.84 -17.68 -13.59
C MET A 4 -21.69 -17.16 -12.44
N THR A 5 -21.08 -16.37 -11.54
CA THR A 5 -21.71 -15.60 -10.44
C THR A 5 -22.12 -16.32 -9.15
N GLU A 6 -21.23 -17.11 -8.54
CA GLU A 6 -21.19 -17.13 -7.07
C GLU A 6 -20.25 -15.98 -6.67
N LEU A 7 -20.74 -14.97 -5.95
CA LEU A 7 -19.86 -14.01 -5.28
C LEU A 7 -18.99 -14.85 -4.33
N HIS A 8 -17.75 -15.15 -4.73
CA HIS A 8 -16.79 -15.88 -3.92
C HIS A 8 -16.36 -15.01 -2.73
N PHE A 9 -17.26 -14.88 -1.75
CA PHE A 9 -17.15 -14.02 -0.58
C PHE A 9 -15.88 -14.32 0.21
N TRP A 10 -15.49 -15.58 0.26
CA TRP A 10 -14.33 -16.05 1.02
C TRP A 10 -12.99 -15.51 0.46
N PRO A 11 -12.65 -15.71 -0.82
CA PRO A 11 -11.49 -15.03 -1.45
C PRO A 11 -11.48 -13.52 -1.29
N ILE A 12 -12.64 -12.87 -1.42
CA ILE A 12 -12.75 -11.42 -1.24
C ILE A 12 -12.38 -11.03 0.19
N ALA A 13 -12.88 -11.75 1.19
CA ALA A 13 -12.55 -11.52 2.59
C ALA A 13 -11.05 -11.73 2.87
N GLN A 14 -10.44 -12.78 2.33
CA GLN A 14 -8.99 -13.02 2.45
C GLN A 14 -8.17 -11.86 1.86
N CYS A 15 -8.53 -11.40 0.66
CA CYS A 15 -7.90 -10.24 0.02
C CYS A 15 -8.09 -8.95 0.81
N LEU A 16 -9.29 -8.71 1.36
CA LEU A 16 -9.56 -7.53 2.19
C LEU A 16 -8.71 -7.52 3.46
N VAL A 17 -8.54 -8.66 4.12
CA VAL A 17 -7.65 -8.79 5.30
C VAL A 17 -6.21 -8.43 4.94
N LEU A 18 -5.70 -8.98 3.83
CA LEU A 18 -4.34 -8.67 3.37
C LEU A 18 -4.19 -7.22 2.90
N LEU A 19 -5.24 -6.64 2.31
CA LEU A 19 -5.26 -5.23 1.91
C LEU A 19 -5.26 -4.30 3.13
N THR A 20 -6.01 -4.64 4.17
CA THR A 20 -5.96 -3.92 5.46
C THR A 20 -4.57 -4.01 6.07
N LEU A 21 -3.94 -5.19 6.04
CA LEU A 21 -2.58 -5.38 6.52
C LEU A 21 -1.57 -4.53 5.74
N ALA A 22 -1.63 -4.56 4.40
CA ALA A 22 -0.75 -3.77 3.52
C ALA A 22 -0.81 -2.28 3.85
N ASN A 23 -2.02 -1.72 4.01
CA ASN A 23 -2.22 -0.30 4.27
C ASN A 23 -1.96 0.09 5.74
N GLY A 24 -2.14 -0.83 6.68
CA GLY A 24 -1.93 -0.58 8.12
C GLY A 24 -0.46 -0.61 8.53
N VAL A 25 0.39 -1.34 7.81
CA VAL A 25 1.81 -1.49 8.14
C VAL A 25 2.60 -0.19 8.05
N PRO A 26 2.50 0.66 7.00
CA PRO A 26 3.29 1.88 6.90
C PRO A 26 3.09 2.88 8.05
N PRO A 27 1.85 3.19 8.51
CA PRO A 27 1.63 4.04 9.69
C PRO A 27 2.20 3.45 10.99
N ILE A 28 2.04 2.14 11.19
CA ILE A 28 2.56 1.44 12.38
C ILE A 28 4.10 1.46 12.35
N ALA A 29 4.69 1.13 11.21
CA ALA A 29 6.14 1.18 11.00
C ALA A 29 6.69 2.59 11.26
N LYS A 30 5.98 3.64 10.86
CA LYS A 30 6.34 5.02 11.18
C LYS A 30 6.36 5.29 12.67
N LYS A 31 5.36 4.80 13.41
CA LYS A 31 5.29 4.98 14.86
C LYS A 31 6.37 4.20 15.60
N MET A 32 6.74 3.01 15.12
CA MET A 32 7.70 2.13 15.81
C MET A 32 9.16 2.43 15.47
N LEU A 33 9.46 2.71 14.19
CA LEU A 33 10.84 2.85 13.69
C LEU A 33 11.27 4.33 13.53
N GLY A 34 10.37 5.28 13.80
CA GLY A 34 10.66 6.71 13.69
C GLY A 34 11.23 7.09 12.32
N ASP A 35 12.41 7.73 12.33
CA ASP A 35 13.12 8.21 11.13
C ASP A 35 13.94 7.14 10.42
N TRP A 36 14.05 5.93 10.97
CA TRP A 36 14.84 4.87 10.36
C TRP A 36 14.22 4.46 9.01
N LEU A 37 14.95 4.69 7.91
CA LEU A 37 14.50 4.51 6.52
C LEU A 37 13.23 5.32 6.14
N ALA A 38 13.05 6.52 6.70
CA ALA A 38 11.98 7.45 6.31
C ALA A 38 12.18 8.09 4.92
N SER A 39 13.06 7.52 4.07
CA SER A 39 13.35 8.05 2.74
C SER A 39 12.09 7.97 1.86
N PRO A 40 11.59 9.12 1.36
CA PRO A 40 10.50 9.13 0.40
C PRO A 40 10.90 8.41 -0.88
N ILE A 41 10.00 7.62 -1.46
CA ILE A 41 10.27 6.89 -2.70
C ILE A 41 10.57 7.86 -3.86
N ASP A 42 9.95 9.04 -3.85
CA ASP A 42 10.19 10.07 -4.86
C ASP A 42 11.46 10.90 -4.59
N GLY A 43 12.15 10.68 -3.48
CA GLY A 43 13.34 11.45 -3.09
C GLY A 43 13.05 12.95 -2.90
N GLY A 44 11.80 13.35 -2.69
CA GLY A 44 11.39 14.75 -2.61
C GLY A 44 11.33 15.47 -3.97
N ARG A 45 11.32 14.73 -5.09
CA ARG A 45 11.20 15.33 -6.43
C ARG A 45 9.86 16.02 -6.62
N LEU A 46 9.91 17.19 -7.25
CA LEU A 46 8.75 17.92 -7.73
C LEU A 46 8.42 17.48 -9.16
N PHE A 47 7.14 17.47 -9.48
CA PHE A 47 6.64 17.31 -10.84
C PHE A 47 6.58 18.68 -11.54
N TRP A 48 6.28 18.70 -12.83
CA TRP A 48 6.35 19.93 -13.66
C TRP A 48 5.39 21.03 -13.23
N ASP A 49 4.36 20.70 -12.46
CA ASP A 49 3.40 21.65 -11.87
C ASP A 49 3.85 22.18 -10.49
N GLY A 50 5.09 21.89 -10.07
CA GLY A 50 5.65 22.33 -8.79
C GLY A 50 5.19 21.55 -7.56
N GLN A 51 4.35 20.52 -7.73
CA GLN A 51 3.87 19.67 -6.62
C GLN A 51 4.76 18.42 -6.44
N PRO A 52 4.97 17.91 -5.21
CA PRO A 52 5.69 16.65 -4.98
C PRO A 52 5.12 15.48 -5.79
N LEU A 53 5.94 14.52 -6.21
CA LEU A 53 5.46 13.40 -7.04
C LEU A 53 4.53 12.47 -6.25
N LEU A 54 4.99 11.97 -5.10
CA LEU A 54 4.26 11.04 -4.22
C LEU A 54 4.14 11.59 -2.79
N GLY A 55 5.04 12.52 -2.42
CA GLY A 55 5.09 13.17 -1.11
C GLY A 55 5.58 12.28 0.03
N LYS A 56 5.66 12.89 1.23
CA LYS A 56 6.39 12.34 2.39
C LYS A 56 5.79 11.07 2.99
N SER A 57 4.54 10.75 2.66
CA SER A 57 3.84 9.57 3.17
C SER A 57 4.25 8.27 2.45
N ASN A 58 4.70 8.36 1.19
CA ASN A 58 5.11 7.21 0.37
C ASN A 58 6.60 6.91 0.56
N THR A 59 6.92 6.11 1.58
CA THR A 59 8.31 5.77 1.96
C THR A 59 8.73 4.38 1.49
N LEU A 60 10.02 4.19 1.20
CA LEU A 60 10.54 2.88 0.79
C LEU A 60 10.36 1.83 1.90
N ARG A 61 10.54 2.23 3.17
CA ARG A 61 10.25 1.38 4.33
C ARG A 61 8.81 0.89 4.32
N GLY A 62 7.85 1.82 4.16
CA GLY A 62 6.43 1.48 4.15
C GLY A 62 6.12 0.46 3.06
N PHE A 63 6.64 0.68 1.85
CA PHE A 63 6.49 -0.22 0.72
C PHE A 63 7.04 -1.62 1.01
N VAL A 64 8.32 -1.72 1.40
CA VAL A 64 8.97 -3.01 1.64
C VAL A 64 8.34 -3.76 2.81
N LEU A 65 8.08 -3.08 3.93
CA LEU A 65 7.48 -3.72 5.10
C LEU A 65 6.04 -4.17 4.84
N ALA A 66 5.25 -3.39 4.10
CA ALA A 66 3.90 -3.79 3.73
C ALA A 66 3.91 -5.04 2.85
N THR A 67 4.75 -5.09 1.81
CA THR A 67 4.88 -6.26 0.93
C THR A 67 5.37 -7.51 1.69
N LEU A 68 6.34 -7.36 2.59
CA LEU A 68 6.81 -8.50 3.41
C LEU A 68 5.75 -8.95 4.40
N ALA A 69 5.04 -8.03 5.04
CA ALA A 69 3.97 -8.35 5.97
C ALA A 69 2.82 -9.10 5.30
N THR A 70 2.42 -8.71 4.09
CA THR A 70 1.39 -9.44 3.34
C THR A 70 1.88 -10.77 2.82
N ALA A 71 3.14 -10.89 2.38
CA ALA A 71 3.74 -12.15 1.97
C ALA A 71 3.73 -13.18 3.12
N ILE A 72 4.11 -12.75 4.33
CA ILE A 72 4.10 -13.58 5.54
C ILE A 72 2.67 -13.82 6.05
N GLY A 73 1.78 -12.84 5.90
CA GLY A 73 0.39 -12.92 6.34
C GLY A 73 -0.51 -13.76 5.43
N ALA A 74 -0.18 -13.92 4.16
CA ALA A 74 -1.00 -14.67 3.20
C ALA A 74 -1.22 -16.14 3.59
N PRO A 75 -0.19 -16.91 4.02
CA PRO A 75 -0.40 -18.27 4.51
C PRO A 75 -1.37 -18.35 5.70
N LEU A 76 -1.42 -17.33 6.56
CA LEU A 76 -2.31 -17.31 7.73
C LEU A 76 -3.79 -17.18 7.35
N VAL A 77 -4.09 -16.61 6.18
CA VAL A 77 -5.45 -16.51 5.64
C VAL A 77 -5.74 -17.60 4.62
N GLY A 78 -4.84 -18.57 4.42
CA GLY A 78 -5.01 -19.68 3.47
C GLY A 78 -4.71 -19.30 2.01
N LEU A 79 -3.81 -18.34 1.78
CA LEU A 79 -3.30 -17.95 0.47
C LEU A 79 -1.80 -18.21 0.37
N ASP A 80 -1.30 -18.39 -0.86
CA ASP A 80 0.12 -18.58 -1.09
C ASP A 80 0.93 -17.28 -0.86
N ILE A 81 2.21 -17.45 -0.50
CA ILE A 81 3.14 -16.33 -0.28
C ILE A 81 3.20 -15.43 -1.53
N GLU A 82 3.22 -16.02 -2.73
CA GLU A 82 3.23 -15.29 -4.00
C GLU A 82 2.02 -14.36 -4.14
N THR A 83 0.82 -14.86 -3.80
CA THR A 83 -0.41 -14.06 -3.76
C THR A 83 -0.30 -12.93 -2.73
N GLY A 84 0.28 -13.20 -1.55
CA GLY A 84 0.55 -12.17 -0.54
C GLY A 84 1.51 -11.07 -1.02
N VAL A 85 2.58 -11.44 -1.72
CA VAL A 85 3.52 -10.49 -2.35
C VAL A 85 2.79 -9.64 -3.38
N LEU A 86 2.02 -10.27 -4.26
CA LEU A 86 1.29 -9.58 -5.32
C LEU A 86 0.26 -8.60 -4.75
N ILE A 87 -0.51 -9.00 -3.74
CA ILE A 87 -1.49 -8.14 -3.08
C ILE A 87 -0.79 -6.96 -2.40
N GLY A 88 0.26 -7.20 -1.63
CA GLY A 88 0.99 -6.13 -0.94
C GLY A 88 1.63 -5.13 -1.91
N PHE A 89 2.28 -5.64 -2.96
CA PHE A 89 2.90 -4.80 -3.99
C PHE A 89 1.86 -3.95 -4.72
N THR A 90 0.78 -4.57 -5.21
CA THR A 90 -0.27 -3.86 -5.95
C THR A 90 -1.05 -2.87 -5.09
N ALA A 91 -1.29 -3.20 -3.81
CA ALA A 91 -1.88 -2.27 -2.86
C ALA A 91 -1.01 -1.02 -2.67
N MET A 92 0.29 -1.19 -2.46
CA MET A 92 1.20 -0.06 -2.26
C MET A 92 1.37 0.78 -3.53
N VAL A 93 1.42 0.15 -4.71
CA VAL A 93 1.40 0.88 -6.00
C VAL A 93 0.10 1.68 -6.15
N GLY A 94 -1.04 1.11 -5.75
CA GLY A 94 -2.32 1.79 -5.73
C GLY A 94 -2.35 3.00 -4.80
N ASP A 95 -1.77 2.89 -3.60
CA ASP A 95 -1.65 4.00 -2.65
C ASP A 95 -0.76 5.13 -3.20
N MET A 96 0.35 4.78 -3.84
CA MET A 96 1.24 5.73 -4.53
C MET A 96 0.51 6.44 -5.68
N LEU A 97 -0.25 5.71 -6.50
CA LEU A 97 -1.03 6.28 -7.60
C LEU A 97 -2.15 7.19 -7.08
N SER A 98 -2.86 6.78 -6.03
CA SER A 98 -3.87 7.60 -5.35
C SER A 98 -3.25 8.89 -4.82
N SER A 99 -2.09 8.80 -4.19
CA SER A 99 -1.30 9.93 -3.70
C SER A 99 -0.87 10.87 -4.83
N PHE A 100 -0.44 10.33 -5.98
CA PHE A 100 -0.10 11.13 -7.15
C PHE A 100 -1.32 11.89 -7.69
N ILE A 101 -2.45 11.20 -7.90
CA ILE A 101 -3.68 11.78 -8.45
C ILE A 101 -4.23 12.87 -7.50
N LYS A 102 -4.28 12.61 -6.19
CA LYS A 102 -4.71 13.59 -5.19
C LYS A 102 -3.92 14.89 -5.28
N ARG A 103 -2.61 14.81 -5.55
CA ARG A 103 -1.74 15.99 -5.72
C ARG A 103 -2.03 16.72 -7.03
N ARG A 104 -2.26 16.00 -8.14
CA ARG A 104 -2.65 16.62 -9.43
C ARG A 104 -3.99 17.34 -9.35
N LEU A 105 -4.90 16.85 -8.50
CA LEU A 105 -6.20 17.47 -8.27
C LEU A 105 -6.18 18.57 -7.18
N GLY A 106 -5.03 18.84 -6.55
CA GLY A 106 -4.92 19.82 -5.46
C GLY A 106 -5.72 19.45 -4.20
N LEU A 107 -6.03 18.16 -4.00
CA LEU A 107 -6.89 17.68 -2.91
C LEU A 107 -6.13 17.38 -1.61
N GLU A 108 -4.80 17.53 -1.59
CA GLU A 108 -4.04 17.35 -0.35
C GLU A 108 -4.14 18.57 0.56
N ARG A 109 -5.03 18.49 1.54
CA ARG A 109 -5.03 19.35 2.72
C ARG A 109 -4.11 18.71 3.77
N PHE A 110 -2.91 19.28 3.93
CA PHE A 110 -1.97 18.91 4.98
C PHE A 110 -2.60 19.08 6.36
N LEU A 111 -2.90 17.96 7.04
CA LEU A 111 -3.09 17.88 8.49
C LEU A 111 -2.42 16.60 8.97
N PHE A 112 -1.09 16.65 9.09
CA PHE A 112 -0.31 15.82 10.03
C PHE A 112 0.85 16.65 10.53
#